data_AF-A0AB37RE10-F1
#
_entry.id   AF-A0AB37RE10-F1
#
_cell.length_a   1.000
_cell.length_b   1.000
_cell.length_c   1.000
_cell.angle_alpha   90.00
_cell.angle_beta   90.00
_cell.angle_gamma   90.00
#
_symmetry.space_group_name_H-M   'P 1'
#
loop_
_entity.id
_entity.type
_entity.pdbx_description
1 polymer ?
#
loop_
_entity_poly.entity_id
_entity_poly.type
_entity_poly.pdbx_seq_one_letter_code
_entity_poly.pdbx_strand_id
1 'polypeptide(L)'
;MPRKKAFISIPDHQADDFRAAQKSGLQLKYGKEHPGLLTAPDSFSFESKTGSVYKGIHRFFFAKHTTEIDFSYDCETQRWWVTRDFND
;
A
#
# COMPACT_ATOMS: atom_id res chain seq x y z
N MET A 1 18.08 -16.68 13.47
CA MET A 1 18.55 -15.34 13.09
C MET A 1 17.35 -14.51 12.68
N PRO A 2 17.05 -13.36 13.32
CA PRO A 2 15.97 -12.50 12.86
C PRO A 2 16.37 -11.98 11.47
N ARG A 3 15.56 -12.26 10.44
CA ARG A 3 15.77 -11.68 9.11
C ARG A 3 15.60 -10.16 9.26
N LYS A 4 16.69 -9.40 9.18
CA LYS A 4 16.61 -7.95 8.90
C LYS A 4 15.90 -7.81 7.56
N LYS A 5 14.57 -7.60 7.56
CA LYS A 5 13.86 -7.17 6.35
C LYS A 5 14.43 -5.80 6.01
N ALA A 6 15.25 -5.73 4.97
CA ALA A 6 15.70 -4.45 4.44
C ALA A 6 14.47 -3.76 3.87
N PHE A 7 14.05 -2.65 4.48
CA PHE A 7 12.98 -1.82 3.95
C PHE A 7 13.45 -1.24 2.62
N ILE A 8 12.72 -1.53 1.55
CA ILE A 8 12.98 -0.92 0.25
C ILE A 8 12.29 0.45 0.27
N SER A 9 12.98 1.47 -0.21
CA SER A 9 12.41 2.80 -0.38
C SER A 9 12.10 3.02 -1.86
N ILE A 10 10.94 3.61 -2.14
CA ILE A 10 10.70 4.20 -3.46
C ILE A 10 11.60 5.44 -3.59
N PRO A 11 12.24 5.66 -4.75
CA PRO A 11 12.98 6.89 -5.00
C PRO A 11 12.09 8.14 -4.84
N ASP A 12 12.62 9.23 -4.30
CA ASP A 12 11.84 10.45 -4.00
C ASP A 12 11.05 10.98 -5.21
N HIS A 13 11.64 10.93 -6.41
CA HIS A 13 10.99 11.38 -7.64
C HIS A 13 9.78 10.51 -8.06
N GLN A 14 9.63 9.30 -7.50
CA GLN A 14 8.51 8.39 -7.71
C GLN A 14 7.53 8.39 -6.53
N ALA A 15 7.84 9.11 -5.44
CA ALA A 15 7.02 9.11 -4.23
C ALA A 15 5.64 9.73 -4.48
N ASP A 16 5.59 10.85 -5.22
CA ASP A 16 4.34 11.53 -5.56
C ASP A 16 3.46 10.66 -6.49
N ASP A 17 4.05 10.05 -7.51
CA ASP A 17 3.38 9.11 -8.41
C ASP A 17 2.79 7.92 -7.64
N PHE A 18 3.57 7.37 -6.71
CA PHE A 18 3.11 6.29 -5.84
C PHE A 18 1.92 6.74 -4.98
N ARG A 19 1.99 7.91 -4.32
CA ARG A 19 0.91 8.39 -3.45
C ARG A 19 -0.37 8.66 -4.24
N ALA A 20 -0.26 9.19 -5.46
CA ALA A 20 -1.40 9.37 -6.36
C ALA A 20 -2.03 8.03 -6.76
N ALA A 21 -1.19 7.06 -7.17
CA ALA A 21 -1.63 5.72 -7.55
C ALA A 21 -2.29 4.97 -6.37
N GLN A 22 -1.67 5.04 -5.18
CA GLN A 22 -2.18 4.45 -3.94
C GLN A 22 -3.55 5.01 -3.59
N LYS A 23 -3.72 6.34 -3.59
CA LYS A 23 -5.02 6.99 -3.30
C LYS A 23 -6.10 6.56 -4.29
N SER A 24 -5.78 6.55 -5.58
CA SER A 24 -6.70 6.10 -6.63
C SER A 24 -7.09 4.63 -6.47
N GLY A 25 -6.11 3.75 -6.24
CA GLY A 25 -6.34 2.32 -6.06
C GLY A 25 -7.18 1.99 -4.82
N LEU A 26 -6.96 2.71 -3.71
CA LEU A 26 -7.79 2.60 -2.51
C LEU A 26 -9.22 3.08 -2.77
N GLN A 27 -9.39 4.23 -3.43
CA GLN A 27 -10.71 4.75 -3.79
C GLN A 27 -11.48 3.75 -4.67
N LEU A 28 -10.81 3.13 -5.64
CA LEU A 28 -11.42 2.12 -6.52
C LEU A 28 -11.83 0.87 -5.76
N LYS A 29 -11.00 0.40 -4.81
CA LYS A 29 -11.25 -0.84 -4.07
C LYS A 29 -12.26 -0.67 -2.92
N TYR A 30 -12.15 0.41 -2.15
CA TYR A 30 -12.87 0.58 -0.88
C TYR A 30 -13.86 1.74 -0.87
N GLY A 31 -13.87 2.60 -1.88
CA GLY A 31 -14.65 3.84 -1.85
C GLY A 31 -16.16 3.68 -1.81
N LYS A 32 -16.69 2.49 -2.14
CA LYS A 32 -18.12 2.19 -2.04
C LYS A 32 -18.49 1.45 -0.75
N GLU A 33 -17.71 0.44 -0.39
CA GLU A 33 -18.08 -0.52 0.66
C GLU A 33 -17.45 -0.16 2.02
N HIS A 34 -16.27 0.47 2.00
CA HIS A 34 -15.49 0.76 3.21
C HIS A 34 -14.88 2.18 3.17
N PRO A 35 -15.70 3.25 3.07
CA PRO A 35 -15.20 4.63 2.97
C PRO A 35 -14.37 5.05 4.19
N GLY A 36 -14.56 4.41 5.36
CA GLY A 36 -13.77 4.64 6.56
C GLY A 36 -12.28 4.29 6.41
N LEU A 37 -11.91 3.38 5.49
CA LEU A 37 -10.50 3.10 5.19
C LEU A 37 -9.82 4.28 4.48
N LEU A 38 -10.57 5.10 3.75
CA LEU A 38 -10.02 6.22 2.99
C LEU A 38 -9.69 7.44 3.85
N THR A 39 -10.23 7.48 5.07
CA THR A 39 -10.02 8.58 6.03
C THR A 39 -9.22 8.15 7.26
N ALA A 40 -8.96 6.84 7.41
CA ALA A 40 -8.15 6.33 8.49
C ALA A 40 -6.69 6.80 8.33
N PRO A 41 -6.00 7.16 9.43
CA PRO A 41 -4.56 7.31 9.41
C PRO A 41 -3.90 6.04 8.86
N ASP A 42 -2.95 6.21 7.94
CA ASP A 42 -2.29 5.10 7.26
C ASP A 42 -0.77 5.12 7.39
N SER A 43 -0.16 3.95 7.18
CA SER A 43 1.26 3.82 6.89
C SER A 43 1.47 2.72 5.85
N PHE A 44 2.59 2.77 5.12
CA PHE A 44 2.95 1.72 4.18
C PHE A 44 4.43 1.40 4.27
N SER A 45 4.78 0.17 3.91
CA SER A 45 6.17 -0.30 3.86
C SER A 45 6.36 -1.20 2.65
N PHE A 46 7.41 -0.96 1.86
CA PHE A 46 7.79 -1.87 0.78
C PHE A 46 8.70 -2.98 1.30
N GLU A 47 8.36 -4.21 0.92
CA GLU A 47 9.06 -5.41 1.35
C GLU A 47 9.97 -5.98 0.26
N SER A 48 9.58 -5.82 -1.02
CA SER A 48 10.35 -6.34 -2.15
C SER A 48 10.10 -5.55 -3.43
N LYS A 49 11.02 -5.67 -4.38
CA LYS A 49 10.89 -5.14 -5.74
C LYS A 49 11.28 -6.24 -6.73
N THR A 50 10.52 -6.40 -7.80
CA THR A 50 10.80 -7.32 -8.90
C THR A 50 10.50 -6.62 -10.22
N GLY A 51 11.54 -6.30 -11.00
CA GLY A 51 11.39 -5.44 -12.18
C GLY A 51 10.90 -4.04 -11.77
N SER A 52 9.84 -3.56 -12.42
CA SER A 52 9.16 -2.29 -12.10
C SER A 52 8.18 -2.41 -10.92
N VAL A 53 7.91 -3.62 -10.42
CA VAL A 53 6.85 -3.87 -9.44
C VAL A 53 7.40 -3.92 -8.03
N TYR A 54 6.95 -3.00 -7.19
CA TYR A 54 7.12 -3.00 -5.74
C TYR A 54 5.99 -3.77 -5.07
N LYS A 55 6.31 -4.52 -4.02
CA LYS A 55 5.33 -5.18 -3.13
C LYS A 55 5.47 -4.61 -1.74
N GLY A 56 4.36 -4.41 -1.06
CA GLY A 56 4.36 -3.83 0.27
C GLY A 56 3.11 -4.15 1.07
N ILE A 57 3.12 -3.65 2.30
CA ILE A 57 2.01 -3.75 3.23
C ILE A 57 1.52 -2.34 3.50
N HIS A 58 0.20 -2.15 3.42
CA HIS A 58 -0.48 -0.92 3.81
C HIS A 58 -1.26 -1.20 5.10
N ARG A 59 -1.07 -0.36 6.12
CA ARG A 59 -1.72 -0.46 7.42
C ARG A 59 -2.63 0.72 7.67
N PHE A 60 -3.86 0.45 8.06
CA PHE A 60 -4.85 1.43 8.48
C PHE A 60 -5.04 1.36 9.99
N PHE A 61 -4.96 2.51 10.66
CA PHE A 61 -5.08 2.59 12.10
C PHE A 61 -6.45 3.10 12.51
N PHE A 62 -7.23 2.25 13.18
CA PHE A 62 -8.50 2.61 13.80
C PHE A 62 -8.34 2.69 15.32
N ALA A 63 -9.28 3.35 15.99
CA ALA A 63 -9.18 3.58 17.44
C ALA A 63 -9.08 2.29 18.28
N LYS A 64 -9.57 1.16 17.76
CA LYS A 64 -9.66 -0.12 18.49
C LYS A 64 -8.93 -1.28 17.81
N HIS A 65 -8.49 -1.12 16.56
CA HIS A 65 -7.84 -2.19 15.80
C HIS A 65 -6.97 -1.60 14.69
N THR A 66 -6.11 -2.43 14.13
CA THR A 66 -5.33 -2.12 12.92
C THR A 66 -5.73 -3.11 11.86
N THR A 67 -5.94 -2.60 10.66
CA THR A 67 -6.20 -3.39 9.47
C THR A 67 -4.97 -3.34 8.58
N GLU A 68 -4.63 -4.46 7.95
CA GLU A 68 -3.52 -4.53 6.98
C GLU A 68 -4.03 -5.06 5.64
N ILE A 69 -3.37 -4.64 4.56
CA ILE A 69 -3.53 -5.20 3.22
C ILE A 69 -2.15 -5.34 2.57
N ASP A 70 -1.98 -6.40 1.79
CA ASP A 70 -0.83 -6.51 0.90
C ASP A 70 -1.16 -5.81 -0.41
N PHE A 71 -0.22 -5.04 -0.94
CA PHE A 71 -0.37 -4.34 -2.20
C PHE A 71 0.82 -4.58 -3.13
N SER A 72 0.59 -4.30 -4.41
CA SER A 72 1.63 -4.16 -5.41
C SER A 72 1.50 -2.82 -6.13
N TYR A 73 2.64 -2.26 -6.51
CA TYR A 73 2.75 -0.99 -7.24
C TYR A 73 3.74 -1.16 -8.39
N ASP A 74 3.29 -0.95 -9.62
CA ASP A 74 4.15 -0.91 -10.80
C ASP A 74 4.55 0.54 -11.09
N CYS A 75 5.85 0.85 -10.99
CA CYS A 75 6.34 2.21 -11.19
C CYS A 75 6.43 2.64 -12.66
N GLU A 76 6.35 1.71 -13.62
CA GLU A 76 6.33 2.07 -15.04
C GLU A 76 4.92 2.46 -15.49
N THR A 77 3.92 1.69 -15.06
CA THR A 77 2.51 1.96 -15.39
C THR A 77 1.81 2.84 -14.36
N GLN A 78 2.50 3.19 -13.27
CA GLN A 78 1.96 3.90 -12.10
C GLN A 78 0.68 3.26 -11.55
N ARG A 79 0.56 1.94 -11.66
CA ARG A 79 -0.61 1.19 -11.22
C ARG A 79 -0.42 0.67 -9.81
N TRP A 80 -1.37 0.92 -8.91
CA TRP A 80 -1.41 0.36 -7.57
C TRP A 80 -2.62 -0.57 -7.41
N TRP A 81 -2.45 -1.73 -6.79
CA TRP A 81 -3.54 -2.66 -6.53
C TRP A 81 -3.33 -3.50 -5.26
N VAL A 82 -4.44 -3.91 -4.66
CA VAL A 82 -4.46 -4.84 -3.52
C VAL A 82 -4.22 -6.25 -4.01
N THR A 83 -3.26 -6.96 -3.41
CA THR A 83 -2.99 -8.38 -3.69
C THR A 83 -3.57 -9.30 -2.63
N ARG A 84 -3.73 -8.82 -1.39
CA ARG A 84 -4.39 -9.56 -0.32
C ARG A 84 -5.07 -8.60 0.63
N ASP A 85 -6.31 -8.91 0.97
CA ASP A 85 -7.08 -8.17 1.96
C ASP A 85 -7.22 -9.04 3.21
N PHE A 86 -6.97 -8.46 4.39
CA PHE A 86 -7.11 -9.15 5.67
C PHE A 86 -8.32 -8.64 6.47
N ASN A 87 -9.22 -7.87 5.84
CA ASN A 87 -10.50 -7.43 6.42
C ASN A 87 -11.65 -8.44 6.30
N ASP A 88 -11.40 -9.64 5.78
CA ASP A 88 -12.42 -10.69 5.61
C ASP A 88 -12.89 -11.28 6.95
#